data_AF-A0A9P0XDH0-F1
#
_entry.id   AF-A0A9P0XDH0-F1
#
_cell.length_a   1.000
_cell.length_b   1.000
_cell.length_c   1.000
_cell.angle_alpha   90.00
_cell.angle_beta   90.00
_cell.angle_gamma   90.00
#
_symmetry.space_group_name_H-M   'P 1'
#
loop_
_entity.id
_entity.type
_entity.pdbx_description
1 polymer ?
#
loop_
_entity_poly.entity_id
_entity_poly.type
_entity_poly.pdbx_seq_one_letter_code
_entity_poly.pdbx_strand_id
1 'polypeptide(L)'
;MASLLKISKHSLTLIRRYCTPLIYSDEVRTAKNDNKPIVALESTIITHGMPYPKNLETAMEVEDIIRKQGAVPATIAILKGQLTIGLTRTQLEYLAQAKDVIKASRRDLAMVVAGKQDGATTVAGTIISAELADIPVFVTGGIGGVHRDGEKTLDVSADLTELGRSKTLVVCSGAKSILDIGRTLEYLETQGVTVCAFGESKQFPAFYTRRSGFEAPYNVVDAEHAASVLHAARSLHLSSGIVVAVPVPEESAMDGKEFESFKLMLDMLPENGIYASNLSSGIVVAVPVPEESAMDGKEFESFKLMLDMLPENGIYASNLSSGIVVAVPVPEESAMDEKKIGTAISNALRNANDKGVRGKEITPFLLAAVSAATGGASLNTNIALIKNNAKVGADISIHYQKLRINAPIQSRRLHTSCRHMSDVLVIGGANVDRTYRITEEKIQVSEVLGCG
;
A
#
# COMPACT_ATOMS: atom_id res chain seq x y z
N MET A 1 -46.71 -50.67 12.83
CA MET A 1 -46.22 -49.97 14.05
C MET A 1 -44.73 -49.77 13.88
N ALA A 2 -44.25 -48.64 13.35
CA ALA A 2 -44.19 -47.34 14.01
C ALA A 2 -43.40 -47.40 15.33
N SER A 3 -42.12 -47.02 15.27
CA SER A 3 -41.36 -46.43 16.38
C SER A 3 -40.03 -45.88 15.81
N LEU A 4 -39.99 -44.63 15.35
CA LEU A 4 -39.64 -43.46 16.17
C LEU A 4 -38.16 -43.38 16.56
N LEU A 5 -37.27 -43.26 15.57
CA LEU A 5 -36.13 -42.34 15.72
C LEU A 5 -36.60 -40.95 15.25
N LYS A 6 -37.25 -40.26 16.18
CA LYS A 6 -37.47 -38.81 16.17
C LYS A 6 -36.08 -38.17 16.21
N ILE A 7 -35.46 -37.99 15.04
CA ILE A 7 -34.40 -37.00 14.90
C ILE A 7 -35.11 -35.66 14.99
N SER A 8 -34.97 -35.06 16.17
CA SER A 8 -35.51 -33.76 16.53
C SER A 8 -35.25 -32.74 15.42
N LYS A 9 -36.30 -32.03 15.00
CA LYS A 9 -36.22 -30.83 14.14
C LYS A 9 -35.43 -29.67 14.77
N HIS A 10 -34.67 -29.89 15.85
CA HIS A 10 -33.83 -28.91 16.53
C HIS A 10 -32.33 -28.97 16.19
N SER A 11 -31.88 -29.84 15.26
CA SER A 11 -30.51 -29.74 14.72
C SER A 11 -30.40 -28.94 13.42
N LEU A 12 -31.47 -28.22 13.03
CA LEU A 12 -31.51 -27.33 11.85
C LEU A 12 -31.57 -25.85 12.21
N THR A 13 -31.24 -25.48 13.44
CA THR A 13 -31.34 -24.10 13.92
C THR A 13 -30.12 -23.74 14.76
N LEU A 14 -29.01 -23.34 14.12
CA LEU A 14 -28.15 -22.23 14.58
C LEU A 14 -26.95 -21.89 13.65
N ILE A 15 -27.05 -22.07 12.33
CA ILE A 15 -26.25 -21.25 11.41
C ILE A 15 -27.20 -20.25 10.77
N ARG A 16 -27.76 -19.36 11.60
CA ARG A 16 -28.15 -18.04 11.11
C ARG A 16 -26.82 -17.34 10.82
N ARG A 17 -26.20 -17.66 9.66
CA ARG A 17 -25.13 -16.86 9.09
C ARG A 17 -25.64 -15.43 9.19
N TYR A 18 -24.90 -14.55 9.87
CA TYR A 18 -25.01 -13.13 9.65
C TYR A 18 -24.60 -12.88 8.19
N CYS A 19 -25.47 -13.25 7.25
CA CYS A 19 -25.34 -12.92 5.86
C CYS A 19 -25.58 -11.42 5.83
N THR A 20 -24.52 -10.63 5.88
CA THR A 20 -24.56 -9.27 5.37
C THR A 20 -25.18 -9.40 3.98
N PRO A 21 -26.38 -8.84 3.72
CA PRO A 21 -27.04 -9.04 2.44
C PRO A 21 -26.26 -8.20 1.41
N LEU A 22 -25.23 -8.82 0.83
CA LEU A 22 -24.57 -8.29 -0.35
C LEU A 22 -25.60 -8.27 -1.47
N ILE A 23 -25.79 -7.10 -2.06
CA ILE A 23 -26.64 -6.94 -3.22
C ILE A 23 -25.74 -6.97 -4.45
N TYR A 24 -25.89 -8.00 -5.27
CA TYR A 24 -25.16 -8.09 -6.54
C TYR A 24 -26.02 -7.52 -7.67
N SER A 25 -25.42 -6.75 -8.58
CA SER A 25 -26.04 -6.51 -9.89
C SER A 25 -26.27 -7.84 -10.63
N ASP A 26 -27.19 -7.85 -11.58
CA ASP A 26 -27.46 -9.05 -12.38
C ASP A 26 -26.24 -9.47 -13.21
N GLU A 27 -25.43 -8.51 -13.69
CA GLU A 27 -24.18 -8.76 -14.41
C GLU A 27 -23.17 -9.50 -13.52
N VAL A 28 -22.89 -8.99 -12.32
CA VAL A 28 -21.96 -9.61 -11.37
C VAL A 28 -22.50 -10.95 -10.88
N ARG A 29 -23.80 -11.07 -10.59
CA ARG A 29 -24.43 -12.33 -10.18
C ARG A 29 -24.27 -13.41 -11.25
N THR A 30 -24.50 -13.06 -12.51
CA THR A 30 -24.32 -13.96 -13.66
C THR A 30 -22.85 -14.35 -13.81
N ALA A 31 -21.93 -13.38 -13.71
CA ALA A 31 -20.49 -13.62 -13.77
C ALA A 31 -20.02 -14.62 -12.70
N LYS A 32 -20.53 -14.50 -11.48
CA LYS A 32 -20.23 -15.43 -10.39
C LYS A 32 -20.74 -16.85 -10.68
N ASN A 33 -21.96 -16.98 -11.18
CA ASN A 33 -22.54 -18.28 -11.54
C ASN A 33 -21.78 -18.94 -12.68
N ASP A 34 -21.33 -18.15 -13.65
CA ASP A 34 -20.58 -18.60 -14.82
C ASP A 34 -19.08 -18.81 -14.55
N ASN A 35 -18.59 -18.49 -13.34
CA ASN A 35 -17.17 -18.43 -13.00
C ASN A 35 -16.34 -17.54 -13.95
N LYS A 36 -16.92 -16.41 -14.36
CA LYS A 36 -16.22 -15.38 -15.15
C LYS A 36 -15.31 -14.54 -14.26
N PRO A 37 -14.21 -14.00 -14.80
CA PRO A 37 -13.33 -13.11 -14.06
C PRO A 37 -14.07 -11.81 -13.70
N ILE A 38 -13.94 -11.38 -12.44
CA ILE A 38 -14.56 -10.17 -11.90
C ILE A 38 -13.45 -9.27 -11.36
N VAL A 39 -13.57 -7.96 -11.56
CA VAL A 39 -12.64 -6.95 -11.03
C VAL A 39 -13.42 -5.97 -10.17
N ALA A 40 -13.07 -5.86 -8.89
CA ALA A 40 -13.66 -4.88 -8.00
C ALA A 40 -13.13 -3.47 -8.33
N LEU A 41 -13.98 -2.45 -8.11
CA LEU A 41 -13.66 -1.03 -8.22
C LEU A 41 -14.23 -0.27 -7.02
N GLU A 42 -13.52 0.76 -6.55
CA GLU A 42 -13.98 1.58 -5.43
C GLU A 42 -14.92 2.71 -5.88
N SER A 43 -15.69 3.28 -4.94
CA SER A 43 -16.58 4.41 -5.20
C SER A 43 -16.08 5.74 -4.63
N THR A 44 -15.08 5.75 -3.75
CA THR A 44 -14.53 7.01 -3.20
C THR A 44 -13.95 7.90 -4.29
N ILE A 45 -13.30 7.31 -5.31
CA ILE A 45 -12.77 8.06 -6.45
C ILE A 45 -13.88 8.82 -7.21
N ILE A 46 -15.10 8.26 -7.25
CA ILE A 46 -16.25 8.84 -7.95
C ILE A 46 -16.83 10.04 -7.18
N THR A 47 -16.89 9.95 -5.86
CA THR A 47 -17.60 10.94 -5.01
C THR A 47 -16.68 12.00 -4.42
N HIS A 48 -15.45 11.63 -4.08
CA HIS A 48 -14.49 12.48 -3.35
C HIS A 48 -13.16 12.65 -4.09
N GLY A 49 -12.93 11.89 -5.17
CA GLY A 49 -11.66 11.90 -5.89
C GLY A 49 -11.64 12.75 -7.16
N MET A 50 -12.79 12.96 -7.80
CA MET A 50 -12.90 13.68 -9.07
C MET A 50 -14.17 14.54 -9.11
N PRO A 51 -14.14 15.70 -9.79
CA PRO A 51 -15.32 16.53 -9.96
C PRO A 51 -16.29 15.96 -11.01
N TYR A 52 -17.57 16.28 -10.89
CA TYR A 52 -18.57 16.02 -11.93
C TYR A 52 -18.38 16.96 -13.15
N PRO A 53 -18.57 16.50 -14.41
CA PRO A 53 -18.99 15.15 -14.84
C PRO A 53 -17.85 14.13 -14.96
N LYS A 54 -16.60 14.56 -14.71
CA LYS A 54 -15.42 13.74 -15.00
C LYS A 54 -15.34 12.47 -14.16
N ASN A 55 -15.87 12.51 -12.94
CA ASN A 55 -16.03 11.34 -12.09
C ASN A 55 -16.86 10.22 -12.74
N LEU A 56 -18.04 10.54 -13.27
CA LEU A 56 -18.94 9.60 -13.93
C LEU A 56 -18.35 9.08 -15.23
N GLU A 57 -17.85 9.99 -16.08
CA GLU A 57 -17.18 9.64 -17.33
C GLU A 57 -16.06 8.63 -17.09
N THR A 58 -15.19 8.92 -16.12
CA THR A 58 -14.05 8.06 -15.80
C THR A 58 -14.51 6.71 -15.25
N ALA A 59 -15.52 6.69 -14.37
CA ALA A 59 -16.06 5.44 -13.83
C ALA A 59 -16.61 4.53 -14.95
N MET A 60 -17.42 5.08 -15.86
CA MET A 60 -17.96 4.32 -17.00
C MET A 60 -16.86 3.84 -17.95
N GLU A 61 -15.89 4.70 -18.28
CA GLU A 61 -14.76 4.34 -19.15
C GLU A 61 -13.91 3.21 -18.55
N VAL A 62 -13.68 3.24 -17.24
CA VAL A 62 -12.95 2.19 -16.52
C VAL A 62 -13.73 0.87 -16.52
N GLU A 63 -15.03 0.89 -16.28
CA GLU A 63 -15.86 -0.31 -16.39
C GLU A 63 -15.84 -0.87 -17.82
N ASP A 64 -15.93 -0.02 -18.84
CA ASP A 64 -15.89 -0.42 -20.24
C ASP A 64 -14.54 -1.02 -20.65
N ILE A 65 -13.42 -0.52 -20.12
CA ILE A 65 -12.10 -1.12 -20.33
C ILE A 65 -12.08 -2.56 -19.81
N ILE A 66 -12.58 -2.78 -18.59
CA ILE A 66 -12.64 -4.12 -17.98
C ILE A 66 -13.52 -5.05 -18.81
N ARG A 67 -14.70 -4.57 -19.25
CA ARG A 67 -15.60 -5.33 -20.13
C ARG A 67 -14.93 -5.70 -21.45
N LYS A 68 -14.22 -4.76 -22.09
CA LYS A 68 -13.50 -4.98 -23.36
C LYS A 68 -12.38 -6.02 -23.24
N GLN A 69 -11.71 -6.09 -22.10
CA GLN A 69 -10.71 -7.14 -21.83
C GLN A 69 -11.34 -8.53 -21.62
N GLY A 70 -12.64 -8.61 -21.35
CA GLY A 70 -13.37 -9.86 -21.12
C GLY A 70 -13.57 -10.21 -19.64
N ALA A 71 -13.38 -9.25 -18.73
CA ALA A 71 -13.74 -9.37 -17.33
C ALA A 71 -15.00 -8.55 -17.00
N VAL A 72 -15.61 -8.83 -15.85
CA VAL A 72 -16.82 -8.13 -15.39
C VAL A 72 -16.44 -7.11 -14.31
N PRO A 73 -16.71 -5.82 -14.50
CA PRO A 73 -16.45 -4.81 -13.48
C PRO A 73 -17.49 -4.91 -12.36
N ALA A 74 -17.03 -4.71 -11.13
CA ALA A 74 -17.87 -4.63 -9.95
C ALA A 74 -17.51 -3.36 -9.16
N THR A 75 -18.05 -2.21 -9.58
CA THR A 75 -18.01 -1.01 -8.75
C THR A 75 -18.79 -1.24 -7.47
N ILE A 76 -18.16 -0.98 -6.32
CA ILE A 76 -18.72 -1.26 -5.00
C ILE A 76 -19.06 0.04 -4.29
N ALA A 77 -20.25 0.10 -3.69
CA ALA A 77 -20.68 1.17 -2.81
C ALA A 77 -21.69 0.64 -1.79
N ILE A 78 -21.98 1.44 -0.76
CA ILE A 78 -23.13 1.22 0.13
C ILE A 78 -24.25 2.14 -0.35
N LEU A 79 -25.39 1.57 -0.75
CA LEU A 79 -26.56 2.33 -1.17
C LEU A 79 -27.69 2.08 -0.18
N LYS A 80 -28.15 3.12 0.52
CA LYS A 80 -29.21 3.05 1.54
C LYS A 80 -28.95 1.94 2.58
N GLY A 81 -27.70 1.84 3.02
CA GLY A 81 -27.19 0.81 3.94
C GLY A 81 -27.00 -0.58 3.35
N GLN A 82 -27.17 -0.77 2.04
CA GLN A 82 -26.96 -2.05 1.37
C GLN A 82 -25.61 -2.06 0.67
N LEU A 83 -24.75 -2.99 1.07
CA LEU A 83 -23.47 -3.18 0.41
C LEU A 83 -23.69 -3.79 -0.97
N THR A 84 -23.52 -2.96 -1.99
CA THR A 84 -23.86 -3.27 -3.39
C THR A 84 -22.59 -3.56 -4.18
N ILE A 85 -22.56 -4.71 -4.85
CA ILE A 85 -21.42 -5.25 -5.61
C ILE A 85 -21.78 -5.24 -7.10
N GLY A 86 -21.15 -4.32 -7.83
CA GLY A 86 -21.55 -3.97 -9.20
C GLY A 86 -22.68 -2.96 -9.15
N LEU A 87 -22.40 -1.71 -9.54
CA LEU A 87 -23.42 -0.68 -9.67
C LEU A 87 -24.01 -0.71 -11.08
N THR A 88 -25.31 -0.45 -11.19
CA THR A 88 -25.92 -0.16 -12.49
C THR A 88 -25.50 1.23 -12.97
N ARG A 89 -25.65 1.49 -14.27
CA ARG A 89 -25.43 2.84 -14.83
C ARG A 89 -26.20 3.93 -14.07
N THR A 90 -27.47 3.69 -13.77
CA THR A 90 -28.29 4.65 -13.01
C THR A 90 -27.78 4.84 -11.58
N GLN A 91 -27.24 3.80 -10.95
CA GLN A 91 -26.63 3.91 -9.61
C GLN A 91 -25.30 4.68 -9.65
N LEU A 92 -24.49 4.51 -10.70
CA LEU A 92 -23.28 5.31 -10.93
C LEU A 92 -23.62 6.78 -11.16
N GLU A 93 -24.60 7.07 -12.03
CA GLU A 93 -25.09 8.41 -12.32
C GLU A 93 -25.62 9.12 -11.08
N TYR A 94 -26.36 8.37 -10.24
CA TYR A 94 -26.83 8.83 -8.93
C TYR A 94 -25.65 9.17 -8.01
N LEU A 95 -24.73 8.22 -7.83
CA LEU A 95 -23.61 8.35 -6.90
C LEU A 95 -22.66 9.49 -7.30
N ALA A 96 -22.43 9.71 -8.58
CA ALA A 96 -21.56 10.77 -9.10
C ALA A 96 -22.07 12.19 -8.85
N GLN A 97 -23.36 12.35 -8.59
CA GLN A 97 -24.01 13.64 -8.30
C GLN A 97 -24.50 13.76 -6.86
N ALA A 98 -24.57 12.64 -6.14
CA ALA A 98 -25.06 12.59 -4.78
C ALA A 98 -24.21 13.48 -3.85
N LYS A 99 -24.92 14.25 -3.03
CA LYS A 99 -24.33 15.02 -1.92
C LYS A 99 -24.45 14.19 -0.65
N ASP A 100 -23.62 14.49 0.34
CA ASP A 100 -23.65 13.85 1.67
C ASP A 100 -23.37 12.33 1.67
N VAL A 101 -22.64 11.84 0.66
CA VAL A 101 -22.19 10.44 0.63
C VAL A 101 -21.03 10.26 1.59
N ILE A 102 -21.11 9.28 2.49
CA ILE A 102 -20.05 9.05 3.48
C ILE A 102 -18.86 8.37 2.80
N LYS A 103 -17.68 8.99 2.85
CA LYS A 103 -16.42 8.30 2.57
C LYS A 103 -16.21 7.18 3.60
N ALA A 104 -16.43 5.94 3.19
CA ALA A 104 -16.54 4.78 4.06
C ALA A 104 -15.26 3.92 4.02
N SER A 105 -14.49 3.97 5.12
CA SER A 105 -13.41 3.03 5.41
C SER A 105 -13.91 1.93 6.35
N ARG A 106 -13.03 0.99 6.76
CA ARG A 106 -13.37 -0.16 7.61
C ARG A 106 -14.26 0.22 8.80
N ARG A 107 -13.88 1.28 9.53
CA ARG A 107 -14.58 1.73 10.74
C ARG A 107 -15.97 2.32 10.47
N ASP A 108 -16.18 2.81 9.25
CA ASP A 108 -17.41 3.51 8.88
C ASP A 108 -18.48 2.52 8.38
N LEU A 109 -18.08 1.37 7.82
CA LEU A 109 -18.98 0.40 7.18
C LEU A 109 -20.20 0.03 8.06
N ALA A 110 -19.96 -0.30 9.33
CA ALA A 110 -21.04 -0.70 10.25
C ALA A 110 -22.03 0.44 10.49
N MET A 111 -21.54 1.67 10.65
CA MET A 111 -22.37 2.84 10.89
C MET A 111 -23.20 3.20 9.66
N VAL A 112 -22.59 3.20 8.48
CA VAL A 112 -23.28 3.51 7.22
C VAL A 112 -24.38 2.48 6.93
N VAL A 113 -24.07 1.19 7.11
CA VAL A 113 -25.04 0.08 6.93
C VAL A 113 -26.18 0.19 7.93
N ALA A 114 -25.88 0.33 9.22
CA ALA A 114 -26.91 0.41 10.27
C ALA A 114 -27.78 1.66 10.13
N GLY A 115 -27.19 2.79 9.74
CA GLY A 115 -27.87 4.06 9.51
C GLY A 115 -28.68 4.12 8.21
N LYS A 116 -28.62 3.08 7.37
CA LYS A 116 -29.24 3.07 6.02
C LYS A 116 -28.78 4.24 5.16
N GLN A 117 -27.52 4.64 5.30
CA GLN A 117 -26.93 5.77 4.59
C GLN A 117 -26.26 5.33 3.29
N ASP A 118 -25.98 6.29 2.42
CA ASP A 118 -25.12 6.08 1.26
C ASP A 118 -23.66 6.25 1.67
N GLY A 119 -22.81 5.35 1.19
CA GLY A 119 -21.39 5.33 1.47
C GLY A 119 -20.57 4.99 0.24
N ALA A 120 -19.57 5.81 -0.03
CA ALA A 120 -18.56 5.54 -1.04
C ALA A 120 -17.40 4.81 -0.37
N THR A 121 -17.16 3.56 -0.75
CA THR A 121 -16.11 2.75 -0.17
C THR A 121 -14.74 3.25 -0.60
N THR A 122 -13.85 3.40 0.36
CA THR A 122 -12.40 3.62 0.15
C THR A 122 -11.73 2.33 -0.32
N VAL A 123 -10.41 2.34 -0.53
CA VAL A 123 -9.61 1.13 -0.75
C VAL A 123 -9.87 0.09 0.35
N ALA A 124 -9.71 0.43 1.64
CA ALA A 124 -10.01 -0.50 2.74
C ALA A 124 -11.47 -1.01 2.71
N GLY A 125 -12.45 -0.11 2.53
CA GLY A 125 -13.86 -0.50 2.47
C GLY A 125 -14.17 -1.43 1.30
N THR A 126 -13.52 -1.21 0.16
CA THR A 126 -13.68 -2.00 -1.07
C THR A 126 -13.01 -3.36 -0.94
N ILE A 127 -11.83 -3.45 -0.32
CA ILE A 127 -11.15 -4.72 -0.01
C ILE A 127 -12.08 -5.63 0.80
N ILE A 128 -12.62 -5.14 1.93
CA ILE A 128 -13.55 -5.91 2.78
C ILE A 128 -14.74 -6.42 1.97
N SER A 129 -15.30 -5.55 1.14
CA SER A 129 -16.50 -5.85 0.35
C SER A 129 -16.22 -6.86 -0.75
N ALA A 130 -15.06 -6.75 -1.40
CA ALA A 130 -14.57 -7.68 -2.41
C ALA A 130 -14.31 -9.07 -1.79
N GLU A 131 -13.71 -9.14 -0.60
CA GLU A 131 -13.52 -10.40 0.13
C GLU A 131 -14.83 -11.07 0.52
N LEU A 132 -15.79 -10.31 1.06
CA LEU A 132 -17.14 -10.82 1.35
C LEU A 132 -17.81 -11.36 0.08
N ALA A 133 -17.47 -10.79 -1.07
CA ALA A 133 -17.94 -11.21 -2.39
C ALA A 133 -17.04 -12.25 -3.09
N ASP A 134 -15.97 -12.79 -2.47
CA ASP A 134 -14.94 -13.65 -3.11
C ASP A 134 -14.43 -13.11 -4.46
N ILE A 135 -14.26 -11.78 -4.57
CA ILE A 135 -13.66 -11.11 -5.73
C ILE A 135 -12.16 -10.89 -5.42
N PRO A 136 -11.25 -11.57 -6.12
CA PRO A 136 -9.85 -11.65 -5.74
C PRO A 136 -8.99 -10.47 -6.20
N VAL A 137 -9.45 -9.72 -7.21
CA VAL A 137 -8.70 -8.62 -7.83
C VAL A 137 -9.48 -7.32 -7.69
N PHE A 138 -8.82 -6.28 -7.20
CA PHE A 138 -9.34 -4.94 -7.02
C PHE A 138 -8.41 -3.93 -7.72
N VAL A 139 -8.99 -2.98 -8.44
CA VAL A 139 -8.29 -1.88 -9.12
C VAL A 139 -8.62 -0.54 -8.47
N THR A 140 -7.61 0.27 -8.20
CA THR A 140 -7.73 1.68 -7.81
C THR A 140 -6.67 2.53 -8.52
N GLY A 141 -6.74 3.85 -8.37
CA GLY A 141 -5.70 4.74 -8.87
C GLY A 141 -4.43 4.61 -8.03
N GLY A 142 -4.55 4.75 -6.72
CA GLY A 142 -3.42 4.71 -5.79
C GLY A 142 -3.92 4.39 -4.40
N ILE A 143 -3.15 3.66 -3.60
CA ILE A 143 -3.53 3.33 -2.22
C ILE A 143 -3.33 4.53 -1.30
N GLY A 144 -4.02 4.54 -0.16
CA GLY A 144 -3.57 5.35 0.99
C GLY A 144 -2.27 4.79 1.58
N GLY A 145 -1.71 5.49 2.56
CA GLY A 145 -0.43 5.12 3.15
C GLY A 145 -0.12 5.92 4.40
N VAL A 146 1.15 5.94 4.77
CA VAL A 146 1.66 6.81 5.83
C VAL A 146 1.69 8.24 5.30
N HIS A 147 1.04 9.17 5.99
CA HIS A 147 1.14 10.58 5.64
C HIS A 147 2.54 11.12 5.92
N ARG A 148 2.93 12.19 5.24
CA ARG A 148 4.16 12.92 5.60
C ARG A 148 4.07 13.41 7.04
N ASP A 149 5.18 13.29 7.80
CA ASP A 149 5.23 13.45 9.26
C ASP A 149 4.35 12.44 10.03
N GLY A 150 4.05 11.28 9.43
CA GLY A 150 3.25 10.20 10.02
C GLY A 150 3.85 9.63 11.31
N GLU A 151 5.17 9.71 11.49
CA GLU A 151 5.87 9.32 12.72
C GLU A 151 5.53 10.22 13.92
N LYS A 152 5.09 11.47 13.67
CA LYS A 152 4.67 12.42 14.71
C LYS A 152 3.16 12.43 14.87
N THR A 153 2.44 12.43 13.74
CA THR A 153 0.98 12.60 13.72
C THR A 153 0.22 11.30 13.90
N LEU A 154 0.87 10.16 13.62
CA LEU A 154 0.24 8.84 13.48
C LEU A 154 -0.91 8.82 12.46
N ASP A 155 -0.92 9.75 11.50
CA ASP A 155 -1.87 9.75 10.39
C ASP A 155 -1.46 8.68 9.36
N VAL A 156 -1.99 7.48 9.57
CA VAL A 156 -1.73 6.30 8.73
C VAL A 156 -3.05 5.78 8.18
N SER A 157 -3.12 5.59 6.87
CA SER A 157 -4.33 5.07 6.22
C SER A 157 -4.66 3.66 6.70
N ALA A 158 -5.94 3.43 7.01
CA ALA A 158 -6.48 2.11 7.31
C ALA A 158 -6.33 1.12 6.14
N ASP A 159 -6.06 1.61 4.92
CA ASP A 159 -5.77 0.78 3.75
C ASP A 159 -4.60 -0.19 4.03
N LEU A 160 -3.55 0.25 4.72
CA LEU A 160 -2.36 -0.57 4.96
C LEU A 160 -2.65 -1.75 5.90
N THR A 161 -3.37 -1.48 6.99
CA THR A 161 -3.80 -2.52 7.91
C THR A 161 -4.83 -3.45 7.26
N GLU A 162 -5.70 -2.94 6.38
CA GLU A 162 -6.66 -3.78 5.67
C GLU A 162 -5.97 -4.71 4.67
N LEU A 163 -4.96 -4.21 3.95
CA LEU A 163 -4.11 -5.03 3.10
C LEU A 163 -3.46 -6.15 3.90
N GLY A 164 -2.98 -5.90 5.13
CA GLY A 164 -2.43 -6.93 6.02
C GLY A 164 -3.43 -7.97 6.53
N ARG A 165 -4.75 -7.76 6.33
CA ARG A 165 -5.83 -8.64 6.80
C ARG A 165 -6.60 -9.32 5.67
N SER A 166 -6.19 -9.07 4.44
CA SER A 166 -6.93 -9.39 3.23
C SER A 166 -6.23 -10.48 2.41
N LYS A 167 -6.92 -11.07 1.44
CA LYS A 167 -6.40 -11.96 0.40
C LYS A 167 -6.58 -11.38 -0.99
N THR A 168 -6.97 -10.11 -1.07
CA THR A 168 -7.22 -9.39 -2.31
C THR A 168 -5.90 -8.90 -2.89
N LEU A 169 -5.73 -9.08 -4.20
CA LEU A 169 -4.70 -8.41 -4.98
C LEU A 169 -5.21 -7.04 -5.40
N VAL A 170 -4.47 -6.00 -5.04
CA VAL A 170 -4.77 -4.60 -5.34
C VAL A 170 -3.82 -4.09 -6.42
N VAL A 171 -4.37 -3.71 -7.56
CA VAL A 171 -3.65 -3.06 -8.66
C VAL A 171 -3.81 -1.55 -8.51
N CYS A 172 -2.69 -0.84 -8.43
CA CYS A 172 -2.66 0.60 -8.24
C CYS A 172 -1.40 1.21 -8.86
N SER A 173 -1.26 2.54 -8.88
CA SER A 173 -0.03 3.22 -9.30
C SER A 173 0.85 3.63 -8.12
N GLY A 174 0.94 2.75 -7.12
CA GLY A 174 1.65 2.98 -5.87
C GLY A 174 0.82 3.76 -4.85
N ALA A 175 1.50 4.30 -3.83
CA ALA A 175 0.88 5.20 -2.86
C ALA A 175 0.67 6.58 -3.50
N LYS A 176 -0.44 7.25 -3.16
CA LYS A 176 -0.70 8.62 -3.64
C LYS A 176 0.48 9.54 -3.34
N SER A 177 0.89 10.37 -4.30
CA SER A 177 2.10 11.23 -4.24
C SER A 177 2.20 12.20 -3.05
N ILE A 178 1.06 12.48 -2.41
CA ILE A 178 0.96 13.31 -1.19
C ILE A 178 1.45 12.61 0.09
N LEU A 179 1.74 11.30 0.01
CA LEU A 179 2.10 10.44 1.13
C LEU A 179 3.63 10.30 1.26
N ASP A 180 4.06 9.60 2.30
CA ASP A 180 5.42 9.15 2.51
C ASP A 180 5.58 7.72 1.98
N ILE A 181 6.29 7.55 0.86
CA ILE A 181 6.39 6.26 0.17
C ILE A 181 7.29 5.31 0.95
N GLY A 182 8.46 5.75 1.42
CA GLY A 182 9.39 4.93 2.20
C GLY A 182 8.70 4.35 3.43
N ARG A 183 8.07 5.20 4.26
CA ARG A 183 7.33 4.73 5.45
C ARG A 183 6.13 3.85 5.09
N THR A 184 5.50 4.08 3.94
CA THR A 184 4.41 3.22 3.48
C THR A 184 4.90 1.81 3.15
N LEU A 185 6.06 1.68 2.49
CA LEU A 185 6.66 0.38 2.17
C LEU A 185 7.07 -0.37 3.45
N GLU A 186 7.73 0.30 4.40
CA GLU A 186 8.08 -0.27 5.71
C GLU A 186 6.86 -0.75 6.50
N TYR A 187 5.77 0.03 6.47
CA TYR A 187 4.53 -0.37 7.14
C TYR A 187 3.89 -1.58 6.45
N LEU A 188 3.90 -1.63 5.11
CA LEU A 188 3.37 -2.78 4.35
C LEU A 188 4.17 -4.05 4.61
N GLU A 189 5.49 -3.96 4.71
CA GLU A 189 6.36 -5.05 5.15
C GLU A 189 5.96 -5.54 6.55
N THR A 190 5.80 -4.63 7.50
CA THR A 190 5.35 -4.94 8.87
C THR A 190 3.98 -5.63 8.89
N GLN A 191 3.08 -5.29 7.97
CA GLN A 191 1.77 -5.93 7.81
C GLN A 191 1.83 -7.26 7.03
N GLY A 192 3.00 -7.71 6.59
CA GLY A 192 3.17 -8.94 5.80
C GLY A 192 2.57 -8.87 4.41
N VAL A 193 2.38 -7.66 3.86
CA VAL A 193 1.80 -7.45 2.53
C VAL A 193 2.86 -7.69 1.46
N THR A 194 2.56 -8.54 0.48
CA THR A 194 3.45 -8.74 -0.66
C THR A 194 3.36 -7.54 -1.59
N VAL A 195 4.45 -6.81 -1.78
CA VAL A 195 4.50 -5.63 -2.67
C VAL A 195 5.34 -5.95 -3.90
N CYS A 196 4.75 -5.75 -5.07
CA CYS A 196 5.39 -5.96 -6.37
C CYS A 196 5.30 -4.70 -7.23
N ALA A 197 6.40 -4.28 -7.84
CA ALA A 197 6.35 -3.37 -8.99
C ALA A 197 5.94 -4.16 -10.26
N PHE A 198 5.17 -3.54 -11.17
CA PHE A 198 4.77 -4.16 -12.43
C PHE A 198 5.75 -3.80 -13.55
N GLY A 199 6.27 -4.82 -14.22
CA GLY A 199 7.28 -4.73 -15.28
C GLY A 199 8.63 -5.34 -14.88
N GLU A 200 9.64 -5.08 -15.71
CA GLU A 200 10.99 -5.65 -15.57
C GLU A 200 11.78 -5.09 -14.37
N SER A 201 11.34 -3.97 -13.80
CA SER A 201 12.04 -3.26 -12.74
C SER A 201 11.29 -3.34 -11.41
N LYS A 202 12.05 -3.23 -10.31
CA LYS A 202 11.51 -3.06 -8.95
C LYS A 202 11.17 -1.62 -8.60
N GLN A 203 11.43 -0.66 -9.48
CA GLN A 203 11.16 0.76 -9.23
C GLN A 203 9.69 0.99 -8.87
N PHE A 204 9.46 1.51 -7.68
CA PHE A 204 8.11 1.76 -7.17
C PHE A 204 7.60 3.09 -7.74
N PRO A 205 6.40 3.13 -8.34
CA PRO A 205 5.83 4.37 -8.87
C PRO A 205 5.31 5.28 -7.75
N ALA A 206 5.40 6.60 -7.95
CA ALA A 206 4.88 7.62 -7.04
C ALA A 206 3.60 8.25 -7.58
N PHE A 207 2.65 7.41 -8.00
CA PHE A 207 1.35 7.82 -8.52
C PHE A 207 1.42 8.60 -9.84
N TYR A 208 1.76 9.89 -9.80
CA TYR A 208 1.87 10.73 -11.01
C TYR A 208 3.16 10.52 -11.78
N THR A 209 4.20 10.01 -11.13
CA THR A 209 5.52 9.77 -11.73
C THR A 209 5.80 8.26 -11.76
N ARG A 210 6.53 7.83 -12.79
CA ARG A 210 6.91 6.42 -12.96
C ARG A 210 7.93 5.94 -11.93
N ARG A 211 8.68 6.86 -11.34
CA ARG A 211 9.74 6.59 -10.35
C ARG A 211 9.48 7.40 -9.08
N SER A 212 9.75 6.77 -7.94
CA SER A 212 9.63 7.38 -6.61
C SER A 212 10.96 7.60 -5.89
N GLY A 213 12.04 7.01 -6.38
CA GLY A 213 13.29 6.85 -5.62
C GLY A 213 13.30 5.62 -4.69
N PHE A 214 12.18 4.90 -4.57
CA PHE A 214 12.06 3.67 -3.79
C PHE A 214 11.85 2.44 -4.69
N GLU A 215 12.20 1.28 -4.18
CA GLU A 215 11.98 -0.01 -4.82
C GLU A 215 10.99 -0.87 -4.05
N ALA A 216 10.17 -1.64 -4.78
CA ALA A 216 9.42 -2.75 -4.22
C ALA A 216 10.35 -3.93 -3.90
N PRO A 217 10.04 -4.77 -2.91
CA PRO A 217 10.84 -5.97 -2.62
C PRO A 217 10.85 -6.96 -3.79
N TYR A 218 9.75 -7.02 -4.56
CA TYR A 218 9.59 -7.89 -5.72
C TYR A 218 9.10 -7.11 -6.96
N ASN A 219 9.18 -7.74 -8.12
CA ASN A 219 8.51 -7.29 -9.34
C ASN A 219 7.79 -8.45 -10.01
N VAL A 220 6.75 -8.12 -10.79
CA VAL A 220 6.01 -9.04 -11.66
C VAL A 220 6.05 -8.50 -13.08
N VAL A 221 6.63 -9.27 -14.00
CA VAL A 221 6.91 -8.81 -15.37
C VAL A 221 5.63 -8.59 -16.20
N ASP A 222 4.57 -9.35 -15.92
CA ASP A 222 3.30 -9.28 -16.62
C ASP A 222 2.11 -9.71 -15.74
N ALA A 223 0.91 -9.71 -16.34
CA ALA A 223 -0.33 -10.09 -15.68
C ALA A 223 -0.43 -11.58 -15.32
N GLU A 224 0.23 -12.46 -16.08
CA GLU A 224 0.23 -13.90 -15.83
C GLU A 224 1.10 -14.26 -14.62
N HIS A 225 2.27 -13.62 -14.50
CA HIS A 225 3.12 -13.71 -13.32
C HIS A 225 2.38 -13.19 -12.08
N ALA A 226 1.75 -12.02 -12.15
CA ALA A 226 0.96 -11.49 -11.04
C ALA A 226 -0.20 -12.42 -10.63
N ALA A 227 -0.91 -13.02 -11.59
CA ALA A 227 -1.94 -14.01 -11.33
C ALA A 227 -1.40 -15.29 -10.66
N SER A 228 -0.19 -15.71 -11.02
CA SER A 228 0.50 -16.85 -10.42
C SER A 228 0.88 -16.58 -8.96
N VAL A 229 1.35 -15.37 -8.63
CA VAL A 229 1.61 -14.94 -7.25
C VAL A 229 0.33 -14.97 -6.42
N LEU A 230 -0.77 -14.43 -6.95
CA LEU A 230 -2.09 -14.50 -6.31
C LEU A 230 -2.57 -15.94 -6.09
N HIS A 231 -2.37 -16.81 -7.08
CA HIS A 231 -2.71 -18.23 -6.96
C HIS A 231 -1.88 -18.95 -5.89
N ALA A 232 -0.57 -18.69 -5.84
CA ALA A 232 0.31 -19.24 -4.82
C ALA A 232 -0.08 -18.75 -3.41
N ALA A 233 -0.29 -17.44 -3.24
CA ALA A 233 -0.70 -16.86 -1.96
C ALA A 233 -2.01 -17.48 -1.43
N ARG A 234 -3.01 -17.68 -2.31
CA ARG A 234 -4.27 -18.32 -1.93
C ARG A 234 -4.12 -19.81 -1.64
N SER A 235 -3.25 -20.52 -2.36
CA SER A 235 -2.95 -21.94 -2.12
C SER A 235 -2.22 -22.16 -0.79
N LEU A 236 -1.34 -21.23 -0.42
CA LEU A 236 -0.67 -21.19 0.89
C LEU A 236 -1.56 -20.69 2.02
N HIS A 237 -2.81 -20.31 1.73
CA HIS A 237 -3.76 -19.76 2.70
C HIS A 237 -3.25 -18.52 3.43
N LEU A 238 -2.40 -17.72 2.78
CA LEU A 238 -1.95 -16.45 3.35
C LEU A 238 -3.15 -15.55 3.64
N SER A 239 -3.02 -14.76 4.70
CA SER A 239 -4.03 -13.81 5.18
C SER A 239 -3.57 -12.35 5.05
N SER A 240 -2.65 -12.12 4.13
CA SER A 240 -2.17 -10.81 3.70
C SER A 240 -2.37 -10.61 2.20
N GLY A 241 -2.63 -9.35 1.84
CA GLY A 241 -2.93 -8.92 0.49
C GLY A 241 -1.68 -8.81 -0.37
N ILE A 242 -1.89 -8.54 -1.65
CA ILE A 242 -0.82 -8.29 -2.61
C ILE A 242 -1.04 -6.91 -3.20
N VAL A 243 0.00 -6.08 -3.26
CA VAL A 243 -0.01 -4.81 -4.00
C VAL A 243 0.79 -5.00 -5.27
N VAL A 244 0.17 -4.76 -6.42
CA VAL A 244 0.85 -4.66 -7.72
C VAL A 244 0.84 -3.19 -8.13
N ALA A 245 2.01 -2.56 -8.01
CA ALA A 245 2.23 -1.14 -8.31
C ALA A 245 2.60 -0.97 -9.80
N VAL A 246 1.67 -0.47 -10.59
CA VAL A 246 1.77 -0.27 -12.03
C VAL A 246 2.24 1.15 -12.34
N PRO A 247 3.36 1.33 -13.05
CA PRO A 247 3.81 2.65 -13.42
C PRO A 247 2.80 3.32 -14.36
N VAL A 248 2.55 4.61 -14.14
CA VAL A 248 1.71 5.44 -15.02
C VAL A 248 2.23 5.38 -16.46
N PRO A 249 1.36 5.33 -17.50
CA PRO A 249 1.80 5.32 -18.90
C PRO A 249 2.79 6.45 -19.20
N GLU A 250 3.81 6.18 -20.01
CA GLU A 250 4.93 7.10 -20.24
C GLU A 250 4.48 8.44 -20.83
N GLU A 251 3.54 8.40 -21.77
CA GLU A 251 2.92 9.56 -22.40
C GLU A 251 2.06 10.40 -21.46
N SER A 252 1.67 9.84 -20.31
CA SER A 252 0.84 10.50 -19.29
C SER A 252 1.60 10.78 -18.00
N ALA A 253 2.84 10.31 -17.91
CA ALA A 253 3.69 10.46 -16.75
C ALA A 253 4.05 11.92 -16.57
N MET A 254 4.02 12.37 -15.32
CA MET A 254 4.67 13.62 -14.96
C MET A 254 6.16 13.36 -14.75
N ASP A 255 6.98 14.36 -15.01
CA ASP A 255 8.42 14.27 -14.77
C ASP A 255 8.67 14.11 -13.27
N GLY A 256 9.33 13.00 -12.94
CA GLY A 256 9.93 12.75 -11.65
C GLY A 256 11.40 12.46 -11.89
N LYS A 257 12.24 13.48 -11.70
CA LYS A 257 13.59 13.23 -11.22
C LYS A 257 13.47 13.01 -9.70
N GLU A 258 14.56 12.60 -9.08
CA GLU A 258 14.54 12.03 -7.74
C GLU A 258 14.11 13.07 -6.69
N PHE A 259 12.95 12.82 -6.07
CA PHE A 259 12.49 13.61 -4.95
C PHE A 259 13.18 13.18 -3.66
N GLU A 260 14.52 13.27 -3.56
CA GLU A 260 15.20 13.26 -2.25
C GLU A 260 16.64 13.80 -2.16
N SER A 261 17.18 14.51 -3.15
CA SER A 261 18.51 15.14 -2.98
C SER A 261 18.49 16.44 -2.16
N PHE A 262 17.32 17.06 -1.98
CA PHE A 262 17.22 18.39 -1.34
C PHE A 262 16.81 18.37 0.14
N LYS A 263 16.25 17.26 0.66
CA LYS A 263 15.95 17.12 2.10
C LYS A 263 17.18 16.69 2.88
N LEU A 264 18.00 15.79 2.32
CA LEU A 264 19.29 15.43 2.90
C LEU A 264 20.24 16.64 2.99
N MET A 265 20.19 17.57 2.03
CA MET A 265 21.05 18.75 2.02
C MET A 265 20.56 19.89 2.93
N LEU A 266 19.26 19.94 3.27
CA LEU A 266 18.68 20.96 4.15
C LEU A 266 18.65 20.56 5.63
N ASP A 267 18.75 19.26 5.94
CA ASP A 267 19.05 18.77 7.30
C ASP A 267 20.58 18.77 7.59
N MET A 268 21.41 19.02 6.56
CA MET A 268 22.85 19.23 6.66
C MET A 268 23.20 20.71 6.90
N LEU A 269 22.86 21.23 8.09
CA LEU A 269 23.63 22.21 8.91
C LEU A 269 22.68 22.95 9.89
N PRO A 270 23.04 23.13 11.18
CA PRO A 270 24.25 23.90 11.52
C PRO A 270 25.17 23.33 12.62
N GLU A 271 26.44 23.68 12.42
CA GLU A 271 27.55 23.93 13.35
C GLU A 271 27.52 23.22 14.72
N ASN A 272 28.31 22.15 14.82
CA ASN A 272 28.85 21.57 16.05
C ASN A 272 27.90 20.67 16.87
N GLY A 273 27.83 19.39 16.50
CA GLY A 273 27.31 18.34 17.39
C GLY A 273 27.52 16.93 16.86
N ILE A 274 28.17 16.07 17.66
CA ILE A 274 28.28 14.62 17.43
C ILE A 274 26.99 13.96 17.96
N TYR A 275 26.36 13.08 17.18
CA TYR A 275 25.22 12.27 17.62
C TYR A 275 25.51 10.78 17.44
N ALA A 276 25.40 10.03 18.52
CA ALA A 276 25.29 8.57 18.49
C ALA A 276 23.94 8.19 19.10
N SER A 277 23.12 7.42 18.38
CA SER A 277 21.94 6.77 18.92
C SER A 277 22.01 5.27 18.66
N ASN A 278 21.79 4.52 19.74
CA ASN A 278 21.87 3.06 19.79
C ASN A 278 20.58 2.47 19.22
N LEU A 279 20.65 1.78 18.09
CA LEU A 279 19.63 0.82 17.65
C LEU A 279 20.31 -0.47 17.22
N SER A 280 19.72 -1.57 17.67
CA SER A 280 20.21 -2.94 17.54
C SER A 280 20.10 -3.45 16.10
N SER A 281 20.99 -2.99 15.22
CA SER A 281 21.48 -3.68 14.02
C SER A 281 22.40 -2.74 13.23
N GLY A 282 23.70 -2.84 13.45
CA GLY A 282 24.75 -2.36 12.54
C GLY A 282 25.08 -0.86 12.60
N ILE A 283 26.35 -0.55 12.82
CA ILE A 283 26.93 0.79 12.62
C ILE A 283 27.35 0.88 11.15
N VAL A 284 26.87 1.89 10.41
CA VAL A 284 27.50 2.34 9.16
C VAL A 284 28.14 3.68 9.44
N VAL A 285 29.47 3.69 9.51
CA VAL A 285 30.26 4.92 9.45
C VAL A 285 30.72 5.09 8.01
N ALA A 286 30.16 6.06 7.29
CA ALA A 286 30.77 6.55 6.06
C ALA A 286 31.65 7.74 6.44
N VAL A 287 32.96 7.50 6.59
CA VAL A 287 33.95 8.59 6.64
C VAL A 287 34.41 8.83 5.19
N PRO A 288 34.35 10.06 4.65
CA PRO A 288 35.04 10.36 3.41
C PRO A 288 36.55 10.15 3.65
N VAL A 289 37.20 9.33 2.81
CA VAL A 289 38.66 9.21 2.82
C VAL A 289 39.22 10.60 2.45
N PRO A 290 39.94 11.29 3.34
CA PRO A 290 40.54 12.57 3.00
C PRO A 290 41.63 12.35 1.95
N GLU A 291 41.85 13.31 1.06
CA GLU A 291 43.11 13.36 0.32
C GLU A 291 44.27 13.46 1.33
N GLU A 292 45.40 12.80 1.03
CA GLU A 292 46.58 12.69 1.90
C GLU A 292 47.12 14.07 2.37
N SER A 293 46.75 15.13 1.68
CA SER A 293 47.05 16.53 2.01
C SER A 293 46.26 17.10 3.19
N ALA A 294 45.24 16.41 3.70
CA ALA A 294 44.28 16.91 4.69
C ALA A 294 44.45 16.34 6.11
N MET A 295 45.43 15.47 6.36
CA MET A 295 45.72 14.89 7.69
C MET A 295 47.22 14.91 8.02
N ASP A 296 47.56 14.98 9.31
CA ASP A 296 48.95 14.81 9.77
C ASP A 296 49.41 13.36 9.49
N GLY A 297 50.65 13.19 9.00
CA GLY A 297 51.14 11.94 8.43
C GLY A 297 51.13 10.73 9.37
N LYS A 298 51.02 10.96 10.69
CA LYS A 298 50.88 9.88 11.69
C LYS A 298 49.44 9.38 11.86
N GLU A 299 48.43 10.22 11.63
CA GLU A 299 47.02 9.83 11.68
C GLU A 299 46.65 9.03 10.43
N PHE A 300 47.19 9.41 9.28
CA PHE A 300 46.99 8.68 8.02
C PHE A 300 47.60 7.27 8.05
N GLU A 301 48.82 7.13 8.58
CA GLU A 301 49.46 5.82 8.76
C GLU A 301 48.70 4.91 9.74
N SER A 302 48.12 5.47 10.82
CA SER A 302 47.28 4.70 11.75
C SER A 302 45.99 4.21 11.11
N PHE A 303 45.42 5.01 10.19
CA PHE A 303 44.22 4.65 9.42
C PHE A 303 44.51 3.59 8.35
N LYS A 304 45.68 3.66 7.71
CA LYS A 304 46.16 2.69 6.72
C LYS A 304 46.47 1.33 7.36
N LEU A 305 47.09 1.33 8.54
CA LEU A 305 47.34 0.12 9.33
C LEU A 305 46.04 -0.61 9.71
N MET A 306 44.96 0.13 9.94
CA MET A 306 43.63 -0.43 10.25
C MET A 306 42.97 -1.09 9.02
N LEU A 307 43.20 -0.55 7.82
CA LEU A 307 42.70 -1.12 6.56
C LEU A 307 43.48 -2.39 6.16
N ASP A 308 44.80 -2.40 6.39
CA ASP A 308 45.68 -3.55 6.12
C ASP A 308 45.46 -4.72 7.11
N MET A 309 44.72 -4.50 8.21
CA MET A 309 44.31 -5.54 9.17
C MET A 309 43.04 -6.30 8.76
N LEU A 310 42.39 -5.92 7.66
CA LEU A 310 41.26 -6.66 7.12
C LEU A 310 41.79 -7.87 6.32
N PRO A 311 41.39 -9.11 6.67
CA PRO A 311 42.00 -10.30 6.07
C PRO A 311 41.64 -10.45 4.59
N GLU A 312 42.65 -10.63 3.74
CA GLU A 312 42.49 -10.74 2.28
C GLU A 312 41.72 -11.98 1.79
N ASN A 313 41.43 -12.98 2.64
CA ASN A 313 40.66 -14.16 2.24
C ASN A 313 39.92 -14.77 3.44
N GLY A 314 38.58 -14.73 3.45
CA GLY A 314 37.78 -15.42 4.44
C GLY A 314 36.28 -15.24 4.28
N ILE A 315 35.61 -16.25 3.72
CA ILE A 315 34.15 -16.40 3.75
C ILE A 315 33.72 -16.71 5.18
N TYR A 316 32.73 -15.96 5.69
CA TYR A 316 31.85 -16.42 6.75
C TYR A 316 30.39 -16.19 6.35
N ALA A 317 29.64 -17.28 6.34
CA ALA A 317 28.19 -17.27 6.18
C ALA A 317 27.52 -17.03 7.55
N SER A 318 26.66 -16.02 7.62
CA SER A 318 25.55 -15.97 8.57
C SER A 318 24.44 -15.06 8.03
N ASN A 319 23.21 -15.59 8.00
CA ASN A 319 21.96 -14.97 7.57
C ASN A 319 21.82 -13.47 7.86
N LEU A 320 21.83 -12.65 6.81
CA LEU A 320 21.21 -11.32 6.78
C LEU A 320 20.60 -11.10 5.39
N SER A 321 19.31 -10.78 5.36
CA SER A 321 18.53 -10.52 4.15
C SER A 321 18.14 -9.04 4.07
N SER A 322 19.05 -8.19 3.61
CA SER A 322 18.76 -6.93 2.90
C SER A 322 20.05 -6.34 2.30
N GLY A 323 19.93 -5.73 1.11
CA GLY A 323 21.04 -5.25 0.28
C GLY A 323 21.14 -3.72 0.20
N ILE A 324 22.29 -3.26 -0.28
CA ILE A 324 22.69 -1.84 -0.44
C ILE A 324 22.25 -1.31 -1.82
N VAL A 325 21.81 -0.04 -1.86
CA VAL A 325 21.46 0.73 -3.07
C VAL A 325 22.65 1.61 -3.50
N VAL A 326 22.98 1.63 -4.79
CA VAL A 326 23.86 2.65 -5.41
C VAL A 326 23.14 3.22 -6.64
N ALA A 327 22.89 4.53 -6.63
CA ALA A 327 22.18 5.23 -7.69
C ALA A 327 23.13 5.79 -8.75
N VAL A 328 22.66 5.82 -10.01
CA VAL A 328 23.32 6.47 -11.16
C VAL A 328 22.35 7.51 -11.72
N PRO A 329 22.75 8.79 -11.88
CA PRO A 329 21.85 9.86 -12.27
C PRO A 329 21.46 9.82 -13.76
N VAL A 330 20.29 10.38 -14.08
CA VAL A 330 19.73 10.52 -15.44
C VAL A 330 20.02 11.94 -16.00
N PRO A 331 20.37 12.10 -17.30
CA PRO A 331 20.70 13.40 -17.91
C PRO A 331 19.55 14.43 -18.04
N GLU A 332 19.90 15.67 -18.38
CA GLU A 332 19.13 16.88 -18.08
C GLU A 332 17.97 17.31 -19.02
N GLU A 333 17.74 16.69 -20.17
CA GLU A 333 17.19 17.46 -21.31
C GLU A 333 15.69 17.36 -21.67
N SER A 334 14.80 16.81 -20.82
CA SER A 334 13.36 16.68 -21.18
C SER A 334 12.35 16.99 -20.06
N ALA A 335 12.53 18.09 -19.32
CA ALA A 335 11.73 18.39 -18.11
C ALA A 335 10.60 19.43 -18.31
N MET A 336 9.38 19.10 -17.88
CA MET A 336 8.50 20.01 -17.12
C MET A 336 8.76 19.84 -15.61
N ASP A 337 8.53 20.93 -14.87
CA ASP A 337 9.19 21.20 -13.60
C ASP A 337 8.60 20.40 -12.40
N GLU A 338 9.29 19.34 -11.97
CA GLU A 338 9.05 18.57 -10.73
C GLU A 338 8.89 19.50 -9.50
N LYS A 339 9.57 20.65 -9.50
CA LYS A 339 9.41 21.68 -8.47
C LYS A 339 7.96 22.16 -8.40
N LYS A 340 7.19 22.18 -9.49
CA LYS A 340 5.78 22.58 -9.48
C LYS A 340 4.90 21.60 -8.70
N ILE A 341 5.07 20.29 -8.86
CA ILE A 341 4.29 19.28 -8.10
C ILE A 341 4.74 19.27 -6.65
N GLY A 342 6.06 19.25 -6.41
CA GLY A 342 6.63 19.34 -5.08
C GLY A 342 6.16 20.57 -4.31
N THR A 343 6.16 21.73 -4.97
CA THR A 343 5.66 22.99 -4.43
C THR A 343 4.15 22.96 -4.25
N ALA A 344 3.38 22.41 -5.20
CA ALA A 344 1.93 22.28 -5.07
C ALA A 344 1.55 21.43 -3.85
N ILE A 345 2.20 20.27 -3.66
CA ILE A 345 1.97 19.38 -2.51
C ILE A 345 2.38 20.09 -1.22
N SER A 346 3.54 20.74 -1.19
CA SER A 346 4.03 21.45 0.00
C SER A 346 3.11 22.62 0.40
N ASN A 347 2.64 23.40 -0.57
CA ASN A 347 1.69 24.49 -0.34
C ASN A 347 0.32 23.95 0.10
N ALA A 348 -0.14 22.86 -0.50
CA ALA A 348 -1.39 22.21 -0.11
C ALA A 348 -1.32 21.67 1.34
N LEU A 349 -0.19 21.10 1.75
CA LEU A 349 0.02 20.64 3.13
C LEU A 349 0.04 21.79 4.14
N ARG A 350 0.71 22.91 3.84
CA ARG A 350 0.67 24.12 4.70
C ARG A 350 -0.76 24.65 4.83
N ASN A 351 -1.45 24.81 3.71
CA ASN A 351 -2.85 25.26 3.69
C ASN A 351 -3.79 24.33 4.45
N ALA A 352 -3.55 23.01 4.41
CA ALA A 352 -4.31 22.04 5.17
C ALA A 352 -4.10 22.22 6.68
N ASN A 353 -2.85 22.43 7.10
CA ASN A 353 -2.51 22.67 8.50
C ASN A 353 -3.14 23.98 9.01
N ASP A 354 -3.02 25.07 8.24
CA ASP A 354 -3.59 26.38 8.59
C ASP A 354 -5.12 26.32 8.72
N LYS A 355 -5.78 25.49 7.90
CA LYS A 355 -7.23 25.26 7.95
C LYS A 355 -7.65 24.15 8.92
N GLY A 356 -6.71 23.51 9.60
CA GLY A 356 -6.98 22.39 10.51
C GLY A 356 -7.60 21.16 9.84
N VAL A 357 -7.40 20.98 8.53
CA VAL A 357 -7.91 19.81 7.78
C VAL A 357 -7.12 18.58 8.21
N ARG A 358 -7.79 17.56 8.72
CA ARG A 358 -7.18 16.34 9.28
C ARG A 358 -8.00 15.09 8.97
N GLY A 359 -7.39 13.92 9.15
CA GLY A 359 -8.06 12.63 9.04
C GLY A 359 -8.62 12.41 7.64
N LYS A 360 -9.84 11.85 7.51
CA LYS A 360 -10.38 11.39 6.22
C LYS A 360 -10.57 12.50 5.15
N GLU A 361 -10.58 13.77 5.55
CA GLU A 361 -10.72 14.94 4.67
C GLU A 361 -9.39 15.44 4.08
N ILE A 362 -8.24 14.98 4.59
CA ILE A 362 -6.93 15.46 4.13
C ILE A 362 -6.64 15.06 2.68
N THR A 363 -6.88 13.80 2.30
CA THR A 363 -6.58 13.31 0.94
C THR A 363 -7.40 14.02 -0.14
N PRO A 364 -8.74 14.14 -0.03
CA PRO A 364 -9.53 14.90 -1.01
C PRO A 364 -9.08 16.35 -1.12
N PHE A 365 -8.80 17.00 0.01
CA PHE A 365 -8.32 18.38 0.04
C PHE A 365 -7.00 18.54 -0.72
N LEU A 366 -6.03 17.67 -0.47
CA LEU A 366 -4.71 17.74 -1.11
C LEU A 366 -4.79 17.44 -2.61
N LEU A 367 -5.57 16.43 -3.03
CA LEU A 367 -5.72 16.11 -4.45
C LEU A 367 -6.39 17.25 -5.23
N ALA A 368 -7.43 17.87 -4.65
CA ALA A 368 -8.08 19.03 -5.26
C ALA A 368 -7.11 20.21 -5.40
N ALA A 369 -6.31 20.49 -4.37
CA ALA A 369 -5.29 21.54 -4.40
C ALA A 369 -4.21 21.29 -5.47
N VAL A 370 -3.72 20.06 -5.59
CA VAL A 370 -2.74 19.68 -6.64
C VAL A 370 -3.36 19.79 -8.04
N SER A 371 -4.62 19.39 -8.21
CA SER A 371 -5.33 19.57 -9.49
C SER A 371 -5.48 21.05 -9.87
N ALA A 372 -5.81 21.91 -8.92
CA ALA A 372 -5.91 23.35 -9.17
C ALA A 372 -4.55 23.96 -9.52
N ALA A 373 -3.49 23.60 -8.78
CA ALA A 373 -2.14 24.11 -9.00
C ALA A 373 -1.51 23.65 -10.33
N THR A 374 -1.94 22.50 -10.87
CA THR A 374 -1.44 21.95 -12.13
C THR A 374 -2.33 22.28 -13.33
N GLY A 375 -3.34 23.14 -13.17
CA GLY A 375 -4.28 23.48 -14.25
C GLY A 375 -5.04 22.26 -14.80
N GLY A 376 -5.26 21.22 -13.97
CA GLY A 376 -5.94 19.98 -14.35
C GLY A 376 -5.04 18.88 -14.92
N ALA A 377 -3.74 19.11 -15.11
CA ALA A 377 -2.83 18.07 -15.60
C ALA A 377 -2.79 16.85 -14.68
N SER A 378 -2.80 17.03 -13.35
CA SER A 378 -2.78 15.91 -12.40
C SER A 378 -4.07 15.09 -12.42
N LEU A 379 -5.21 15.72 -12.75
CA LEU A 379 -6.46 15.00 -12.96
C LEU A 379 -6.38 14.14 -14.23
N ASN A 380 -5.83 14.66 -15.33
CA ASN A 380 -5.65 13.90 -16.56
C ASN A 380 -4.72 12.70 -16.35
N THR A 381 -3.60 12.87 -15.64
CA THR A 381 -2.72 11.77 -15.27
C THR A 381 -3.42 10.76 -14.36
N ASN A 382 -4.23 11.23 -13.39
CA ASN A 382 -5.03 10.34 -12.52
C ASN A 382 -6.04 9.49 -13.32
N ILE A 383 -6.61 10.05 -14.38
CA ILE A 383 -7.53 9.34 -15.28
C ILE A 383 -6.77 8.33 -16.15
N ALA A 384 -5.59 8.71 -16.67
CA ALA A 384 -4.76 7.80 -17.47
C ALA A 384 -4.28 6.60 -16.65
N LEU A 385 -3.82 6.83 -15.42
CA LEU A 385 -3.33 5.76 -14.57
C LEU A 385 -4.45 4.79 -14.14
N ILE A 386 -5.65 5.27 -13.79
CA ILE A 386 -6.74 4.35 -13.38
C ILE A 386 -7.19 3.47 -14.55
N LYS A 387 -7.22 4.03 -15.78
CA LYS A 387 -7.51 3.28 -17.00
C LYS A 387 -6.46 2.20 -17.26
N ASN A 388 -5.18 2.54 -17.08
CA ASN A 388 -4.08 1.57 -17.22
C ASN A 388 -4.18 0.45 -16.17
N ASN A 389 -4.43 0.81 -14.92
CA ASN A 389 -4.60 -0.15 -13.82
C ASN A 389 -5.81 -1.06 -14.07
N ALA A 390 -6.90 -0.54 -14.66
CA ALA A 390 -8.07 -1.32 -15.02
C ALA A 390 -7.78 -2.38 -16.09
N LYS A 391 -6.97 -2.03 -17.09
CA LYS A 391 -6.50 -2.97 -18.10
C LYS A 391 -5.67 -4.09 -17.47
N VAL A 392 -4.65 -3.74 -16.68
CA VAL A 392 -3.78 -4.70 -16.00
C VAL A 392 -4.57 -5.58 -15.04
N GLY A 393 -5.47 -5.01 -14.23
CA GLY A 393 -6.30 -5.77 -13.30
C GLY A 393 -7.28 -6.73 -13.98
N ALA A 394 -7.85 -6.35 -15.12
CA ALA A 394 -8.67 -7.25 -15.93
C ALA A 394 -7.85 -8.45 -16.43
N ASP A 395 -6.66 -8.20 -16.97
CA ASP A 395 -5.77 -9.25 -17.47
C ASP A 395 -5.37 -10.21 -16.33
N ILE A 396 -4.97 -9.69 -15.17
CA ILE A 396 -4.66 -10.50 -13.98
C ILE A 396 -5.86 -11.36 -13.57
N SER A 397 -7.06 -10.79 -13.53
CA SER A 397 -8.28 -11.52 -13.15
C SER A 397 -8.58 -12.67 -14.14
N ILE A 398 -8.39 -12.44 -15.44
CA ILE A 398 -8.55 -13.46 -16.48
C ILE A 398 -7.54 -14.60 -16.32
N HIS A 399 -6.25 -14.28 -16.16
CA HIS A 399 -5.22 -15.29 -15.94
C HIS A 399 -5.44 -16.07 -14.63
N TYR A 400 -5.82 -15.38 -13.55
CA TYR A 400 -6.13 -16.02 -12.28
C TYR A 400 -7.34 -16.96 -12.39
N GLN A 401 -8.38 -16.58 -13.14
CA GLN A 401 -9.54 -17.43 -13.37
C GLN A 401 -9.17 -18.70 -14.16
N LYS A 402 -8.27 -18.62 -15.15
CA LYS A 402 -7.73 -19.79 -15.85
C LYS A 402 -7.00 -20.73 -14.89
N LEU A 403 -6.15 -20.20 -14.00
CA LEU A 403 -5.44 -21.00 -12.99
C LEU A 403 -6.41 -21.69 -12.00
N ARG A 404 -7.47 -21.01 -11.55
CA ARG A 404 -8.51 -21.63 -10.69
C ARG A 404 -9.23 -22.78 -11.39
N ILE A 405 -9.52 -22.63 -12.69
CA ILE A 405 -10.20 -23.67 -13.47
C ILE A 405 -9.26 -24.86 -13.72
N ASN A 406 -7.97 -24.63 -13.94
CA ASN A 406 -7.04 -25.73 -14.22
C ASN A 406 -6.54 -26.47 -12.96
N ALA A 407 -6.80 -25.94 -11.76
CA ALA A 407 -6.38 -26.57 -10.50
C ALA A 407 -7.09 -27.93 -10.26
N PRO A 408 -6.36 -28.98 -9.82
CA PRO A 408 -6.90 -30.31 -9.59
C PRO A 408 -8.03 -30.31 -8.54
N ILE A 409 -9.05 -31.16 -8.77
CA ILE A 409 -10.36 -31.19 -8.08
C ILE A 409 -10.26 -31.28 -6.54
N GLN A 410 -9.18 -31.85 -5.98
CA GLN A 410 -8.96 -31.90 -4.53
C GLN A 410 -8.83 -30.51 -3.88
N SER A 411 -8.32 -29.50 -4.60
CA SER A 411 -8.20 -28.11 -4.10
C SER A 411 -9.55 -27.37 -4.06
N ARG A 412 -10.52 -27.75 -4.91
CA ARG A 412 -11.81 -27.04 -5.05
C ARG A 412 -12.78 -27.30 -3.89
N ARG A 413 -12.65 -28.42 -3.16
CA ARG A 413 -13.53 -28.77 -2.03
C ARG A 413 -13.12 -28.16 -0.69
N LEU A 414 -11.89 -27.67 -0.56
CA LEU A 414 -11.41 -27.08 0.71
C LEU A 414 -11.94 -25.65 0.95
N HIS A 415 -12.44 -24.97 -0.08
CA HIS A 415 -12.88 -23.58 0.03
C HIS A 415 -14.20 -23.37 0.81
N THR A 416 -15.01 -24.41 1.07
CA THR A 416 -16.34 -24.25 1.67
C THR A 416 -16.49 -24.75 3.11
N SER A 417 -15.51 -25.45 3.69
CA SER A 417 -15.64 -25.92 5.07
C SER A 417 -14.30 -26.31 5.73
N CYS A 418 -13.40 -25.35 5.95
CA CYS A 418 -12.38 -25.54 6.97
C CYS A 418 -11.87 -24.19 7.49
N ARG A 419 -12.54 -23.64 8.52
CA ARG A 419 -11.85 -22.75 9.45
C ARG A 419 -11.15 -23.66 10.45
N HIS A 420 -9.97 -24.16 10.10
CA HIS A 420 -9.07 -24.68 11.13
C HIS A 420 -8.31 -23.49 11.72
N MET A 421 -8.52 -23.27 13.01
CA MET A 421 -7.57 -22.53 13.85
C MET A 421 -6.22 -23.23 13.69
N SER A 422 -5.22 -22.49 13.23
CA SER A 422 -3.83 -22.93 13.31
C SER A 422 -3.46 -22.89 14.79
N ASP A 423 -3.54 -24.04 15.47
CA ASP A 423 -2.99 -24.24 16.81
C ASP A 423 -1.45 -24.31 16.72
N VAL A 424 -0.82 -23.21 16.30
CA VAL A 424 0.61 -23.03 16.47
C VAL A 424 0.80 -22.18 17.71
N LEU A 425 1.03 -22.85 18.83
CA LEU A 425 1.44 -22.24 20.08
C LEU A 425 2.95 -21.97 20.00
N VAL A 426 3.32 -20.71 19.75
CA VAL A 426 4.69 -20.25 19.93
C VAL A 426 4.90 -20.01 21.43
N ILE A 427 5.60 -20.93 22.11
CA ILE A 427 6.14 -20.71 23.46
C ILE A 427 7.61 -20.35 23.32
N GLY A 428 7.95 -19.10 23.67
CA GLY A 428 9.34 -18.70 23.93
C GLY A 428 9.72 -17.36 23.31
N GLY A 429 9.89 -16.36 24.17
CA GLY A 429 10.55 -15.10 23.88
C GLY A 429 10.62 -14.28 25.18
N ALA A 430 11.78 -14.26 25.82
CA ALA A 430 12.02 -13.45 27.01
C ALA A 430 12.86 -12.24 26.60
N ASN A 431 12.25 -11.05 26.59
CA ASN A 431 13.02 -9.80 26.61
C ASN A 431 13.29 -9.45 28.08
N VAL A 432 14.56 -9.51 28.48
CA VAL A 432 15.02 -8.96 29.75
C VAL A 432 15.55 -7.56 29.47
N ASP A 433 14.74 -6.55 29.78
CA ASP A 433 15.19 -5.16 29.82
C ASP A 433 15.67 -4.87 31.26
N ARG A 434 16.95 -4.52 31.42
CA ARG A 434 17.50 -4.06 32.71
C ARG A 434 17.98 -2.64 32.56
N THR A 435 17.21 -1.72 33.10
CA THR A 435 17.63 -0.32 33.26
C THR A 435 18.31 -0.16 34.61
N TYR A 436 19.60 0.14 34.63
CA TYR A 436 20.30 0.57 35.84
C TYR A 436 20.34 2.09 35.87
N ARG A 437 19.83 2.69 36.95
CA ARG A 437 19.94 4.12 37.22
C ARG A 437 20.83 4.29 38.44
N ILE A 438 22.03 4.84 38.25
CA ILE A 438 22.88 5.26 39.35
C ILE A 438 22.18 6.47 40.01
N THR A 439 21.93 6.40 41.31
CA THR A 439 21.25 7.44 42.10
C THR A 439 22.24 8.16 43.01
N GLU A 440 23.39 8.54 42.45
CA GLU A 440 24.39 9.32 43.18
C GLU A 440 24.62 10.66 42.48
N GLU A 441 24.32 11.76 43.18
CA GLU A 441 24.51 13.15 42.69
C GLU A 441 25.97 13.63 42.75
N LYS A 442 26.93 12.77 43.13
CA LYS A 442 28.34 13.18 43.27
C LYS A 442 29.29 12.08 42.82
N ILE A 443 29.81 12.22 41.60
CA ILE A 443 31.01 11.51 41.14
C ILE A 443 32.19 12.12 41.90
N GLN A 444 32.76 11.41 42.88
CA GLN A 444 34.08 11.74 43.41
C GLN A 444 35.14 11.10 42.52
N VAL A 445 35.84 11.93 41.74
CA VAL A 445 37.08 11.52 41.08
C VAL A 445 38.19 11.60 42.13
N SER A 446 38.65 10.47 42.65
CA SER A 446 39.85 10.42 43.49
C SER A 446 41.08 10.48 42.60
N GLU A 447 41.81 11.60 42.67
CA GLU A 447 43.18 11.70 42.13
C GLU A 447 44.06 10.65 42.81
N VAL A 448 44.69 9.80 41.99
CA VAL A 448 45.74 8.89 42.48
C VAL A 448 46.99 9.73 42.68
N LEU A 449 47.26 10.03 43.96
CA LEU A 449 48.51 10.58 44.46
C LEU A 449 49.69 9.68 44.03
N GLY A 450 50.74 10.33 43.53
CA GLY A 450 51.96 9.67 43.11
C GLY A 450 52.70 8.93 44.23
N CYS A 451 53.45 7.91 43.81
CA CYS A 451 54.69 7.45 44.43
C CYS A 451 55.68 7.35 43.25
N GLY A 452 56.85 7.97 43.28
CA GLY A 452 57.84 7.87 44.33
C GLY A 452 58.98 7.03 43.78
#